data_AF-A0A0P9N9S8-F1
#
_entry.id   AF-A0A0P9N9S8-F1
#
_cell.length_a   1.000
_cell.length_b   1.000
_cell.length_c   1.000
_cell.angle_alpha   90.00
_cell.angle_beta   90.00
_cell.angle_gamma   90.00
#
_symmetry.space_group_name_H-M   'P 1'
#
loop_
_entity.id
_entity.type
_entity.pdbx_description
1 polymer ?
#
loop_
_entity_poly.entity_id
_entity_poly.type
_entity_poly.pdbx_seq_one_letter_code
_entity_poly.pdbx_strand_id
1 'polypeptide(L)'
;MSYWSESNTDQNFVKGGAPSYSSAPLLDDITAVQQLYGANMSTRAGDTVYGFNSTAGRDFYSATSASSKVVFSVWDGGGKDTLDFSGFTQNQKINLNAASFSDVGGMVGNVSIAKGVLVENAVGGSGNDLLIGNAAANDLKGGAGNDIIYGGGGADSLTGGAGADIFVFGASSDSNRAAQDTIRDFVSGQDKIDVSAISTL
;
A
#
# COMPACT_ATOMS: atom_id res chain seq x y z
N MET A 1 -14.50 16.01 -6.43
CA MET A 1 -15.26 17.14 -7.06
C MET A 1 -15.31 17.15 -8.60
N SER A 2 -14.56 16.29 -9.30
CA SER A 2 -14.53 16.28 -10.78
C SER A 2 -15.80 15.69 -11.39
N TYR A 3 -16.11 16.13 -12.62
CA TYR A 3 -17.15 15.55 -13.49
C TYR A 3 -16.56 14.58 -14.54
N TRP A 4 -15.24 14.58 -14.69
CA TRP A 4 -14.53 13.77 -15.67
C TRP A 4 -14.22 12.38 -15.09
N SER A 5 -14.30 11.36 -15.93
CA SER A 5 -13.90 9.99 -15.55
C SER A 5 -12.40 9.92 -15.26
N GLU A 6 -12.06 9.06 -14.31
CA GLU A 6 -10.71 8.63 -13.94
C GLU A 6 -9.91 8.07 -15.13
N SER A 7 -10.60 7.51 -16.13
CA SER A 7 -9.97 6.98 -17.34
C SER A 7 -9.28 8.04 -18.21
N ASN A 8 -9.59 9.32 -18.02
CA ASN A 8 -8.87 10.41 -18.69
C ASN A 8 -7.43 10.58 -18.18
N THR A 9 -7.09 9.95 -17.05
CA THR A 9 -5.78 10.00 -16.40
C THR A 9 -5.19 8.60 -16.15
N ASP A 10 -5.59 7.63 -16.99
CA ASP A 10 -5.11 6.25 -17.02
C ASP A 10 -5.49 5.36 -15.81
N GLN A 11 -6.36 5.84 -14.91
CA GLN A 11 -6.95 4.99 -13.87
C GLN A 11 -8.13 4.16 -14.41
N ASN A 12 -8.48 3.11 -13.68
CA ASN A 12 -9.60 2.23 -14.01
C ASN A 12 -10.28 1.70 -12.76
N PHE A 13 -11.49 2.19 -12.47
CA PHE A 13 -12.29 1.75 -11.31
C PHE A 13 -13.39 0.74 -11.68
N VAL A 14 -13.27 0.10 -12.85
CA VAL A 14 -14.20 -0.93 -13.32
C VAL A 14 -13.73 -2.30 -12.85
N LYS A 15 -14.60 -2.99 -12.10
CA LYS A 15 -14.39 -4.39 -11.68
C LYS A 15 -15.67 -5.18 -11.89
N GLY A 16 -15.55 -6.39 -12.45
CA GLY A 16 -16.71 -7.24 -12.78
C GLY A 16 -17.69 -6.58 -13.78
N GLY A 17 -17.17 -5.75 -14.69
CA GLY A 17 -17.98 -5.09 -15.73
C GLY A 17 -18.81 -3.89 -15.28
N ALA A 18 -18.68 -3.44 -14.03
CA ALA A 18 -19.39 -2.26 -13.52
C ALA A 18 -18.43 -1.23 -12.90
N PRO A 19 -18.62 0.07 -13.20
CA PRO A 19 -17.83 1.15 -12.62
C PRO A 19 -18.04 1.27 -11.12
N SER A 20 -17.09 1.91 -10.45
CA SER A 20 -17.13 2.22 -9.02
C SER A 20 -16.80 3.70 -8.83
N TYR A 21 -17.43 4.32 -7.86
CA TYR A 21 -17.21 5.72 -7.53
C TYR A 21 -16.85 5.80 -6.05
N SER A 22 -15.96 6.73 -5.69
CA SER A 22 -15.64 6.94 -4.29
C SER A 22 -16.82 7.55 -3.55
N SER A 23 -17.12 7.02 -2.36
CA SER A 23 -18.15 7.55 -1.46
C SER A 23 -17.60 8.60 -0.49
N ALA A 24 -16.29 8.86 -0.52
CA ALA A 24 -15.58 9.74 0.41
C ALA A 24 -14.65 10.72 -0.34
N PRO A 25 -14.20 11.80 0.32
CA PRO A 25 -13.20 12.71 -0.26
C PRO A 25 -11.95 11.95 -0.74
N LEU A 26 -11.52 12.22 -1.97
CA LEU A 26 -10.27 11.71 -2.53
C LEU A 26 -9.08 12.63 -2.21
N LEU A 27 -7.88 12.25 -2.64
CA LEU A 27 -6.60 12.89 -2.29
C LEU A 27 -6.63 14.43 -2.33
N ASP A 28 -7.11 15.00 -3.44
CA ASP A 28 -7.18 16.46 -3.62
C ASP A 28 -8.30 17.09 -2.80
N ASP A 29 -9.44 16.41 -2.66
CA ASP A 29 -10.55 16.88 -1.84
C ASP A 29 -10.14 16.98 -0.36
N ILE A 30 -9.37 15.99 0.14
CA ILE A 30 -8.79 15.98 1.49
C ILE A 30 -7.84 17.17 1.66
N THR A 31 -6.91 17.35 0.72
CA THR A 31 -5.94 18.45 0.78
C THR A 31 -6.64 19.81 0.79
N ALA A 32 -7.65 20.00 -0.06
CA ALA A 32 -8.40 21.24 -0.16
C ALA A 32 -9.18 21.56 1.12
N VAL A 33 -9.89 20.58 1.69
CA VAL A 33 -10.67 20.83 2.92
C VAL A 33 -9.76 21.09 4.12
N GLN A 34 -8.61 20.43 4.20
CA GLN A 34 -7.62 20.67 5.26
C GLN A 34 -6.94 22.04 5.15
N GLN A 35 -6.74 22.56 3.93
CA GLN A 35 -6.23 23.93 3.75
C GLN A 35 -7.21 24.99 4.30
N LEU A 36 -8.52 24.71 4.24
CA LEU A 36 -9.53 25.64 4.74
C LEU A 36 -9.72 25.57 6.26
N TYR A 37 -9.68 24.36 6.83
CA TYR A 37 -10.14 24.13 8.21
C TYR A 37 -9.10 23.44 9.11
N GLY A 38 -7.93 23.10 8.57
CA GLY A 38 -6.93 22.31 9.26
C GLY A 38 -7.19 20.81 9.17
N ALA A 39 -6.13 20.03 9.40
CA ALA A 39 -6.18 18.58 9.45
C ALA A 39 -6.72 18.09 10.80
N ASN A 40 -7.65 17.12 10.78
CA ASN A 40 -8.15 16.51 12.01
C ASN A 40 -7.28 15.31 12.42
N MET A 41 -6.26 15.60 13.24
CA MET A 41 -5.30 14.61 13.76
C MET A 41 -5.89 13.65 14.81
N SER A 42 -7.12 13.88 15.28
CA SER A 42 -7.78 12.94 16.21
C SER A 42 -8.40 11.73 15.50
N THR A 43 -8.56 11.81 14.17
CA THR A 43 -9.23 10.76 13.40
C THR A 43 -8.31 9.55 13.30
N ARG A 44 -8.76 8.40 13.82
CA ARG A 44 -8.04 7.12 13.74
C ARG A 44 -6.60 7.18 14.28
N ALA A 45 -6.34 8.02 15.29
CA ALA A 45 -5.00 8.26 15.85
C ALA A 45 -4.34 7.08 16.63
N GLY A 46 -4.81 5.86 16.41
CA GLY A 46 -4.19 4.63 16.90
C GLY A 46 -4.24 3.57 15.82
N ASP A 47 -3.63 2.40 16.07
CA ASP A 47 -3.41 1.36 15.06
C ASP A 47 -4.68 0.99 14.27
N THR A 48 -4.64 1.28 12.97
CA THR A 48 -5.78 1.10 12.07
C THR A 48 -5.46 0.14 10.92
N VAL A 49 -6.40 -0.78 10.65
CA VAL A 49 -6.38 -1.63 9.45
C VAL A 49 -7.39 -1.11 8.43
N TYR A 50 -6.94 -0.96 7.18
CA TYR A 50 -7.74 -0.59 6.02
C TYR A 50 -7.80 -1.75 5.03
N GLY A 51 -8.90 -1.89 4.29
CA GLY A 51 -9.12 -3.01 3.37
C GLY A 51 -9.81 -4.19 4.05
N PHE A 52 -9.25 -5.39 3.90
CA PHE A 52 -9.72 -6.58 4.63
C PHE A 52 -9.45 -6.41 6.12
N ASN A 53 -10.24 -7.10 6.95
CA ASN A 53 -10.10 -7.07 8.42
C ASN A 53 -10.14 -5.64 9.01
N SER A 54 -10.80 -4.69 8.32
CA SER A 54 -10.68 -3.28 8.65
C SER A 54 -11.20 -2.93 10.04
N THR A 55 -10.42 -2.11 10.76
CA THR A 55 -10.80 -1.51 12.04
C THR A 55 -11.20 -0.04 11.89
N ALA A 56 -11.11 0.53 10.67
CA ALA A 56 -11.38 1.94 10.39
C ALA A 56 -12.84 2.36 10.63
N GLY A 57 -13.76 1.39 10.74
CA GLY A 57 -15.18 1.62 11.04
C GLY A 57 -15.88 2.46 9.97
N ARG A 58 -15.49 2.31 8.70
CA ARG A 58 -16.10 2.98 7.54
C ARG A 58 -16.31 1.96 6.42
N ASP A 59 -17.46 2.06 5.78
CA ASP A 59 -17.85 1.23 4.64
C ASP A 59 -16.85 1.37 3.47
N PHE A 60 -16.48 2.59 3.10
CA PHE A 60 -15.58 2.87 1.98
C PHE A 60 -14.13 2.43 2.22
N TYR A 61 -13.73 2.13 3.46
CA TYR A 61 -12.42 1.56 3.77
C TYR A 61 -12.43 0.03 3.90
N SER A 62 -13.59 -0.62 3.93
CA SER A 62 -13.70 -2.05 4.19
C SER A 62 -13.80 -2.86 2.90
N ALA A 63 -12.99 -3.92 2.80
CA ALA A 63 -13.17 -5.03 1.85
C ALA A 63 -13.58 -6.28 2.62
N THR A 64 -14.48 -7.08 2.05
CA THR A 64 -15.02 -8.30 2.70
C THR A 64 -14.99 -9.51 1.78
N SER A 65 -14.66 -9.33 0.50
CA SER A 65 -14.48 -10.42 -0.46
C SER A 65 -13.50 -10.02 -1.57
N ALA A 66 -12.99 -11.01 -2.31
CA ALA A 66 -12.18 -10.77 -3.51
C ALA A 66 -12.91 -9.95 -4.59
N SER A 67 -14.24 -9.85 -4.54
CA SER A 67 -15.06 -9.05 -5.46
C SER A 67 -15.31 -7.62 -4.97
N SER A 68 -14.92 -7.28 -3.73
CA SER A 68 -15.02 -5.91 -3.21
C SER A 68 -14.34 -4.91 -4.16
N LYS A 69 -14.96 -3.73 -4.28
CA LYS A 69 -14.46 -2.61 -5.07
C LYS A 69 -14.16 -1.47 -4.10
N VAL A 70 -12.88 -1.25 -3.83
CA VAL A 70 -12.42 -0.21 -2.91
C VAL A 70 -11.91 0.99 -3.71
N VAL A 71 -12.45 2.18 -3.44
CA VAL A 71 -11.98 3.44 -4.03
C VAL A 71 -11.93 4.49 -2.94
N PHE A 72 -10.74 4.77 -2.42
CA PHE A 72 -10.57 5.67 -1.29
C PHE A 72 -9.19 6.33 -1.25
N SER A 73 -9.11 7.43 -0.48
CA SER A 73 -7.86 8.00 -0.01
C SER A 73 -7.76 7.83 1.51
N VAL A 74 -6.65 7.30 2.02
CA VAL A 74 -6.42 7.13 3.45
C VAL A 74 -6.18 8.51 4.07
N TRP A 75 -6.96 8.84 5.10
CA TRP A 75 -6.60 9.88 6.07
C TRP A 75 -6.38 9.19 7.41
N ASP A 76 -5.23 9.39 8.03
CA ASP A 76 -4.94 8.86 9.37
C ASP A 76 -4.25 9.93 10.22
N GLY A 77 -4.60 9.97 11.51
CA GLY A 77 -4.04 10.89 12.50
C GLY A 77 -2.79 10.36 13.20
N GLY A 78 -2.45 9.08 13.02
CA GLY A 78 -1.27 8.42 13.55
C GLY A 78 -1.59 7.05 14.16
N GLY A 79 -0.57 6.35 14.63
CA GLY A 79 -0.70 4.95 15.05
C GLY A 79 0.26 4.09 14.24
N LYS A 80 0.14 2.77 14.36
CA LYS A 80 0.77 1.83 13.44
C LYS A 80 -0.29 1.20 12.55
N ASP A 81 -0.32 1.61 11.30
CA ASP A 81 -1.42 1.35 10.37
C ASP A 81 -1.05 0.32 9.31
N THR A 82 -2.08 -0.35 8.79
CA THR A 82 -1.91 -1.44 7.83
C THR A 82 -2.89 -1.31 6.68
N LEU A 83 -2.38 -1.34 5.44
CA LEU A 83 -3.18 -1.66 4.26
C LEU A 83 -3.24 -3.19 4.11
N ASP A 84 -4.38 -3.80 4.45
CA ASP A 84 -4.60 -5.23 4.30
C ASP A 84 -5.41 -5.52 3.04
N PHE A 85 -4.72 -6.03 2.02
CA PHE A 85 -5.32 -6.43 0.73
C PHE A 85 -5.24 -7.95 0.50
N SER A 86 -5.13 -8.71 1.58
CA SER A 86 -4.93 -10.17 1.58
C SER A 86 -6.00 -10.99 0.88
N GLY A 87 -7.24 -10.51 0.86
CA GLY A 87 -8.35 -11.24 0.24
C GLY A 87 -8.47 -11.03 -1.27
N PHE A 88 -7.58 -10.28 -1.92
CA PHE A 88 -7.56 -10.14 -3.37
C PHE A 88 -6.67 -11.18 -4.04
N THR A 89 -7.02 -11.50 -5.29
CA THR A 89 -6.34 -12.55 -6.08
C THR A 89 -5.70 -12.01 -7.36
N GLN A 90 -5.99 -10.75 -7.70
CA GLN A 90 -5.36 -10.05 -8.82
C GLN A 90 -4.00 -9.54 -8.38
N ASN A 91 -3.08 -9.38 -9.33
CA ASN A 91 -1.83 -8.67 -9.09
C ASN A 91 -2.11 -7.23 -8.62
N GLN A 92 -1.37 -6.78 -7.63
CA GLN A 92 -1.53 -5.49 -6.97
C GLN A 92 -0.23 -4.69 -7.01
N LYS A 93 -0.35 -3.38 -6.87
CA LYS A 93 0.79 -2.49 -6.59
C LYS A 93 0.40 -1.63 -5.41
N ILE A 94 1.05 -1.86 -4.28
CA ILE A 94 0.76 -1.20 -3.01
C ILE A 94 1.93 -0.28 -2.69
N ASN A 95 1.64 1.00 -2.56
CA ASN A 95 2.63 2.03 -2.27
C ASN A 95 2.28 2.76 -0.97
N LEU A 96 3.15 2.66 0.02
CA LEU A 96 2.98 3.25 1.35
C LEU A 96 3.47 4.70 1.45
N ASN A 97 3.96 5.29 0.36
CA ASN A 97 4.37 6.69 0.36
C ASN A 97 3.16 7.63 0.40
N ALA A 98 3.25 8.70 1.17
CA ALA A 98 2.23 9.74 1.21
C ALA A 98 2.04 10.38 -0.17
N ALA A 99 0.80 10.73 -0.49
CA ALA A 99 0.39 11.28 -1.79
C ALA A 99 0.70 10.36 -3.00
N SER A 100 0.82 9.05 -2.76
CA SER A 100 0.95 8.05 -3.82
C SER A 100 -0.37 7.31 -4.07
N PHE A 101 -0.43 6.63 -5.22
CA PHE A 101 -1.53 5.78 -5.63
C PHE A 101 -1.10 4.31 -5.67
N SER A 102 -2.07 3.43 -5.47
CA SER A 102 -1.94 1.98 -5.50
C SER A 102 -2.99 1.37 -6.45
N ASP A 103 -2.59 0.27 -7.09
CA ASP A 103 -3.44 -0.58 -7.93
C ASP A 103 -3.92 -1.75 -7.07
N VAL A 104 -5.19 -1.77 -6.68
CA VAL A 104 -5.68 -2.69 -5.64
C VAL A 104 -6.91 -3.46 -6.13
N GLY A 105 -6.90 -4.78 -5.92
CA GLY A 105 -8.03 -5.65 -6.23
C GLY A 105 -8.43 -5.66 -7.70
N GLY A 106 -7.48 -5.54 -8.62
CA GLY A 106 -7.71 -5.57 -10.08
C GLY A 106 -8.21 -4.24 -10.68
N MET A 107 -8.19 -3.17 -9.90
CA MET A 107 -8.41 -1.80 -10.37
C MET A 107 -7.06 -1.04 -10.39
N VAL A 108 -7.01 0.10 -11.06
CA VAL A 108 -5.78 0.90 -11.26
C VAL A 108 -5.97 2.29 -10.64
N GLY A 109 -5.03 2.70 -9.78
CA GLY A 109 -5.01 4.01 -9.10
C GLY A 109 -6.21 4.28 -8.20
N ASN A 110 -6.84 3.23 -7.65
CA ASN A 110 -8.08 3.32 -6.88
C ASN A 110 -7.88 3.54 -5.39
N VAL A 111 -6.70 3.25 -4.86
CA VAL A 111 -6.32 3.50 -3.48
C VAL A 111 -5.22 4.54 -3.45
N SER A 112 -5.30 5.49 -2.52
CA SER A 112 -4.25 6.50 -2.30
C SER A 112 -4.04 6.77 -0.82
N ILE A 113 -2.89 7.34 -0.47
CA ILE A 113 -2.59 7.82 0.88
C ILE A 113 -2.54 9.35 0.85
N ALA A 114 -3.28 10.02 1.75
CA ALA A 114 -3.30 11.47 1.77
C ALA A 114 -1.94 12.08 2.13
N LYS A 115 -1.71 13.33 1.72
CA LYS A 115 -0.49 14.05 2.05
C LYS A 115 -0.33 14.18 3.58
N GLY A 116 0.87 13.88 4.07
CA GLY A 116 1.19 13.99 5.50
C GLY A 116 0.70 12.82 6.36
N VAL A 117 0.13 11.79 5.75
CA VAL A 117 -0.22 10.53 6.41
C VAL A 117 0.95 9.55 6.26
N LEU A 118 1.29 8.87 7.36
CA LEU A 118 2.19 7.73 7.36
C LEU A 118 1.34 6.46 7.49
N VAL A 119 1.65 5.45 6.69
CA VAL A 119 1.10 4.09 6.86
C VAL A 119 2.27 3.13 6.87
N GLU A 120 2.37 2.31 7.90
CA GLU A 120 3.57 1.54 8.18
C GLU A 120 3.57 0.16 7.50
N ASN A 121 2.42 -0.48 7.33
CA ASN A 121 2.40 -1.88 6.94
C ASN A 121 1.52 -2.13 5.71
N ALA A 122 1.87 -3.17 4.97
CA ALA A 122 1.10 -3.65 3.83
C ALA A 122 1.04 -5.18 3.82
N VAL A 123 -0.13 -5.71 3.45
CA VAL A 123 -0.34 -7.13 3.18
C VAL A 123 -0.89 -7.24 1.76
N GLY A 124 -0.11 -7.85 0.87
CA GLY A 124 -0.52 -8.26 -0.47
C GLY A 124 -1.48 -9.45 -0.43
N GLY A 125 -1.88 -9.91 -1.60
CA GLY A 125 -2.89 -10.93 -1.82
C GLY A 125 -2.30 -12.28 -2.23
N SER A 126 -3.03 -12.98 -3.09
CA SER A 126 -2.54 -14.20 -3.74
C SER A 126 -2.05 -13.97 -5.18
N GLY A 127 -1.93 -12.71 -5.59
CA GLY A 127 -1.46 -12.29 -6.91
C GLY A 127 0.06 -12.10 -6.91
N ASN A 128 0.64 -11.79 -8.06
CA ASN A 128 2.05 -11.37 -8.11
C ASN A 128 2.10 -9.86 -7.86
N ASP A 129 2.40 -9.48 -6.62
CA ASP A 129 2.22 -8.14 -6.12
C ASP A 129 3.54 -7.35 -6.08
N LEU A 130 3.43 -6.03 -6.15
CA LEU A 130 4.51 -5.09 -5.89
C LEU A 130 4.20 -4.32 -4.61
N LEU A 131 5.02 -4.48 -3.59
CA LEU A 131 4.92 -3.75 -2.32
C LEU A 131 6.07 -2.76 -2.21
N ILE A 132 5.74 -1.49 -2.04
CA ILE A 132 6.68 -0.37 -1.90
C ILE A 132 6.42 0.26 -0.54
N GLY A 133 7.38 0.13 0.37
CA GLY A 133 7.38 0.80 1.67
C GLY A 133 7.70 2.29 1.57
N ASN A 134 8.11 2.88 2.69
CA ASN A 134 8.43 4.30 2.80
C ASN A 134 9.75 4.50 3.57
N ALA A 135 9.87 5.60 4.32
CA ALA A 135 11.08 5.91 5.08
C ALA A 135 10.99 5.50 6.56
N ALA A 136 9.86 4.93 6.98
CA ALA A 136 9.66 4.39 8.31
C ALA A 136 9.88 2.88 8.32
N ALA A 137 10.01 2.28 9.51
CA ALA A 137 10.09 0.84 9.64
C ALA A 137 8.75 0.17 9.23
N ASN A 138 8.77 -0.55 8.13
CA ASN A 138 7.59 -1.19 7.55
C ASN A 138 7.50 -2.69 7.90
N ASP A 139 6.28 -3.24 8.00
CA ASP A 139 6.02 -4.69 7.95
C ASP A 139 5.31 -5.01 6.63
N LEU A 140 6.04 -5.59 5.68
CA LEU A 140 5.58 -5.87 4.32
C LEU A 140 5.44 -7.38 4.11
N LYS A 141 4.25 -7.81 3.71
CA LYS A 141 3.92 -9.24 3.49
C LYS A 141 3.38 -9.41 2.08
N GLY A 142 4.12 -10.08 1.20
CA GLY A 142 3.73 -10.35 -0.19
C GLY A 142 2.47 -11.20 -0.26
N GLY A 143 2.52 -12.37 0.38
CA GLY A 143 1.38 -13.27 0.51
C GLY A 143 1.62 -14.55 -0.25
N ALA A 144 0.80 -14.84 -1.26
CA ALA A 144 1.09 -15.92 -2.19
C ALA A 144 1.25 -15.34 -3.59
N GLY A 145 2.01 -16.00 -4.46
CA GLY A 145 2.40 -15.41 -5.74
C GLY A 145 3.88 -15.05 -5.73
N ASN A 146 4.39 -14.60 -6.87
CA ASN A 146 5.78 -14.16 -6.99
C ASN A 146 5.83 -12.65 -6.79
N ASP A 147 6.18 -12.22 -5.60
CA ASP A 147 6.07 -10.83 -5.19
C ASP A 147 7.39 -10.07 -5.34
N ILE A 148 7.29 -8.76 -5.51
CA ILE A 148 8.42 -7.82 -5.47
C ILE A 148 8.21 -6.91 -4.26
N ILE A 149 9.15 -6.93 -3.32
CA ILE A 149 9.05 -6.20 -2.07
C ILE A 149 10.24 -5.23 -1.97
N TYR A 150 9.94 -3.94 -1.87
CA TYR A 150 10.90 -2.87 -1.64
C TYR A 150 10.58 -2.19 -0.31
N GLY A 151 11.43 -2.40 0.70
CA GLY A 151 11.27 -1.81 2.04
C GLY A 151 11.37 -0.29 2.02
N GLY A 152 12.38 0.23 1.32
CA GLY A 152 12.70 1.65 1.35
C GLY A 152 13.74 1.93 2.42
N GLY A 153 13.59 3.01 3.16
CA GLY A 153 14.48 3.33 4.27
C GLY A 153 13.82 2.95 5.58
N GLY A 154 14.57 2.42 6.54
CA GLY A 154 13.98 1.98 7.80
C GLY A 154 14.70 0.76 8.32
N ALA A 155 14.10 0.12 9.31
CA ALA A 155 14.48 -1.23 9.71
C ALA A 155 13.26 -2.10 9.45
N ASP A 156 13.18 -2.65 8.24
CA ASP A 156 11.96 -3.24 7.72
C ASP A 156 11.87 -4.74 8.03
N SER A 157 10.64 -5.23 8.17
CA SER A 157 10.31 -6.63 8.31
C SER A 157 9.65 -7.09 7.01
N LEU A 158 10.39 -7.86 6.21
CA LEU A 158 9.97 -8.27 4.87
C LEU A 158 9.62 -9.76 4.89
N THR A 159 8.43 -10.11 4.45
CA THR A 159 7.96 -11.50 4.33
C THR A 159 7.48 -11.71 2.91
N GLY A 160 8.11 -12.61 2.16
CA GLY A 160 7.71 -12.93 0.79
C GLY A 160 6.41 -13.72 0.80
N GLY A 161 6.41 -14.81 1.56
CA GLY A 161 5.33 -15.76 1.64
C GLY A 161 5.54 -16.92 0.67
N ALA A 162 4.48 -17.34 -0.02
CA ALA A 162 4.52 -18.51 -0.89
C ALA A 162 4.74 -18.10 -2.35
N GLY A 163 5.93 -18.34 -2.88
CA GLY A 163 6.24 -18.09 -4.28
C GLY A 163 7.73 -17.88 -4.46
N ALA A 164 8.15 -17.39 -5.62
CA ALA A 164 9.52 -16.97 -5.85
C ALA A 164 9.59 -15.45 -5.75
N ASP A 165 9.97 -14.97 -4.57
CA ASP A 165 9.88 -13.56 -4.22
C ASP A 165 11.19 -12.81 -4.44
N ILE A 166 11.09 -11.51 -4.69
CA ILE A 166 12.23 -10.63 -4.92
C ILE A 166 12.22 -9.52 -3.88
N PHE A 167 13.24 -9.51 -3.01
CA PHE A 167 13.49 -8.45 -2.05
C PHE A 167 14.48 -7.45 -2.65
N VAL A 168 14.00 -6.24 -2.94
CA VAL A 168 14.77 -5.21 -3.64
C VAL A 168 15.42 -4.27 -2.62
N PHE A 169 16.68 -3.93 -2.85
CA PHE A 169 17.41 -2.86 -2.16
C PHE A 169 17.93 -1.88 -3.21
N GLY A 170 17.45 -0.63 -3.14
CA GLY A 170 17.68 0.41 -4.13
C GLY A 170 18.87 1.31 -3.79
N ALA A 171 19.16 1.47 -2.50
CA ALA A 171 20.29 2.25 -2.01
C ALA A 171 20.96 1.59 -0.80
N SER A 172 22.22 1.95 -0.55
CA SER A 172 22.96 1.49 0.64
C SER A 172 22.35 1.96 1.97
N SER A 173 21.52 3.01 1.94
CA SER A 173 20.77 3.51 3.08
C SER A 173 19.60 2.61 3.49
N ASP A 174 19.08 1.82 2.55
CA ASP A 174 17.84 1.07 2.71
C ASP A 174 17.96 0.05 3.85
N SER A 175 19.11 -0.62 3.96
CA SER A 175 19.44 -1.49 5.10
C SER A 175 20.89 -1.27 5.53
N ASN A 176 21.07 -0.51 6.60
CA ASN A 176 22.38 -0.11 7.12
C ASN A 176 22.60 -0.63 8.56
N ARG A 177 23.81 -0.47 9.11
CA ARG A 177 24.15 -1.03 10.43
C ARG A 177 23.24 -0.55 11.59
N ALA A 178 22.68 0.65 11.49
CA ALA A 178 21.82 1.21 12.52
C ALA A 178 20.33 0.85 12.34
N ALA A 179 19.92 0.53 11.12
CA ALA A 179 18.56 0.17 10.76
C ALA A 179 18.62 -0.95 9.71
N GLN A 180 18.62 -2.19 10.19
CA GLN A 180 18.79 -3.37 9.36
C GLN A 180 17.44 -3.98 9.03
N ASP A 181 17.22 -4.23 7.75
CA ASP A 181 16.09 -5.02 7.31
C ASP A 181 16.26 -6.49 7.68
N THR A 182 15.13 -7.13 7.93
CA THR A 182 15.05 -8.56 8.17
C THR A 182 14.07 -9.19 7.20
N ILE A 183 14.58 -10.06 6.33
CA ILE A 183 13.74 -10.97 5.55
C ILE A 183 13.39 -12.17 6.46
N ARG A 184 12.09 -12.39 6.68
CA ARG A 184 11.58 -13.28 7.72
C ARG A 184 11.49 -14.75 7.30
N ASP A 185 11.37 -15.02 6.01
CA ASP A 185 10.99 -16.33 5.48
C ASP A 185 11.75 -16.74 4.20
N PHE A 186 12.91 -16.14 3.94
CA PHE A 186 13.69 -16.37 2.72
C PHE A 186 13.94 -17.86 2.43
N VAL A 187 13.55 -18.30 1.23
CA VAL A 187 13.75 -19.66 0.72
C VAL A 187 14.90 -19.69 -0.30
N SER A 188 16.04 -20.22 0.15
CA SER A 188 17.24 -20.34 -0.71
C SER A 188 16.96 -21.19 -1.96
N GLY A 189 17.34 -20.67 -3.12
CA GLY A 189 17.15 -21.33 -4.42
C GLY A 189 15.79 -21.05 -5.07
N GLN A 190 14.91 -20.33 -4.38
CA GLN A 190 13.61 -19.88 -4.87
C GLN A 190 13.57 -18.35 -4.89
N ASP A 191 13.78 -17.74 -3.73
CA ASP A 191 13.74 -16.28 -3.57
C ASP A 191 15.04 -15.61 -4.01
N LYS A 192 14.97 -14.31 -4.23
CA LYS A 192 16.09 -13.48 -4.65
C LYS A 192 16.20 -12.21 -3.83
N ILE A 193 17.43 -11.80 -3.63
CA ILE A 193 17.77 -10.46 -3.16
C ILE A 193 18.29 -9.70 -4.37
N ASP A 194 17.62 -8.60 -4.73
CA ASP A 194 18.02 -7.73 -5.83
C ASP A 194 18.71 -6.47 -5.29
N VAL A 195 20.00 -6.35 -5.59
CA VAL A 195 20.84 -5.18 -5.27
C VAL A 195 21.35 -4.48 -6.53
N SER A 196 20.75 -4.78 -7.70
CA SER A 196 21.24 -4.31 -9.00
C SER A 196 21.19 -2.79 -9.17
N ALA A 197 20.33 -2.11 -8.42
CA ALA A 197 20.23 -0.65 -8.40
C ALA A 197 21.32 0.03 -7.56
N ILE A 198 22.00 -0.71 -6.68
CA ILE A 198 23.09 -0.16 -5.85
C ILE A 198 24.35 -0.06 -6.72
N SER A 199 24.58 1.14 -7.28
CA SER A 199 25.82 1.46 -7.97
C SER A 199 27.01 1.32 -7.02
N THR A 200 28.06 0.65 -7.48
CA THR A 200 29.40 0.82 -6.89
C THR A 200 29.93 2.20 -7.32
N LEU A 201 30.52 2.95 -6.39
CA LEU A 201 31.35 4.12 -6.69
C LEU A 201 32.66 3.66 -7.32
#